data_AF-R9LQ45-F1
#
_entry.id   AF-R9LQ45-F1
#
_cell.length_a   1.000
_cell.length_b   1.000
_cell.length_c   1.000
_cell.angle_alpha   90.00
_cell.angle_beta   90.00
_cell.angle_gamma   90.00
#
_symmetry.space_group_name_H-M   'P 1'
#
loop_
_entity.id
_entity.type
_entity.pdbx_description
1 polymer ?
#
loop_
_entity_poly.entity_id
_entity_poly.type
_entity_poly.pdbx_seq_one_letter_code
_entity_poly.pdbx_strand_id
1 'polypeptide(L)'
;MANNDMDILIYKILRYLYECMKNGKTPVLEDFSWDSKLMTIPKRYWMEIVATLIEKGYIEGFAILRNRTKDVGLYIETDPPYKITYEGVGYLNTNSRMEKAKEFCGQAFIAVLSSLIGSII
;
A
#
# COMPACT_ATOMS: atom_id res chain seq x y z
N MET A 1 -2.33 -5.76 17.57
CA MET A 1 -1.79 -5.73 16.21
C MET A 1 -0.31 -5.44 16.32
N ALA A 2 0.50 -5.90 15.38
CA ALA A 2 1.92 -5.64 15.25
C ALA A 2 2.18 -4.76 14.01
N ASN A 3 3.31 -4.05 13.99
CA ASN A 3 3.67 -3.16 12.88
C ASN A 3 3.81 -3.87 11.52
N ASN A 4 4.03 -5.18 11.53
CA ASN A 4 4.14 -6.05 10.36
C ASN A 4 2.87 -6.88 10.10
N ASP A 5 1.77 -6.64 10.81
CA ASP A 5 0.49 -7.29 10.50
C ASP A 5 0.02 -6.86 9.11
N MET A 6 -0.51 -7.81 8.33
CA MET A 6 -0.91 -7.57 6.94
C MET A 6 -1.92 -6.43 6.81
N ASP A 7 -2.89 -6.36 7.72
CA ASP A 7 -3.91 -5.29 7.74
C ASP A 7 -3.28 -3.91 7.97
N ILE A 8 -2.23 -3.79 8.79
CA ILE A 8 -1.49 -2.53 9.01
C ILE A 8 -0.77 -2.10 7.74
N LEU A 9 -0.12 -3.04 7.06
CA LEU A 9 0.66 -2.76 5.86
C LEU A 9 -0.25 -2.38 4.68
N ILE A 10 -1.38 -3.09 4.51
CA ILE A 10 -2.44 -2.76 3.56
C ILE A 10 -2.97 -1.34 3.82
N TYR A 11 -3.32 -1.03 5.08
CA TYR A 11 -3.81 0.28 5.45
C TYR A 11 -2.81 1.38 5.08
N LYS A 12 -1.53 1.20 5.39
CA LYS A 12 -0.47 2.19 5.08
C LYS A 12 -0.36 2.46 3.59
N ILE A 13 -0.36 1.41 2.76
CA ILE A 13 -0.27 1.55 1.29
C ILE A 13 -1.52 2.28 0.75
N LEU A 14 -2.71 1.79 1.08
CA LEU A 14 -3.96 2.38 0.60
C LEU A 14 -4.10 3.84 1.06
N ARG A 15 -3.76 4.13 2.32
CA ARG A 15 -3.85 5.49 2.84
C ARG A 15 -2.87 6.43 2.17
N TYR A 16 -1.64 6.00 1.89
CA TYR A 16 -0.66 6.79 1.14
C TYR A 16 -1.17 7.11 -0.27
N LEU A 17 -1.61 6.09 -1.03
CA LEU A 17 -2.12 6.29 -2.38
C LEU A 17 -3.37 7.19 -2.39
N TYR A 18 -4.25 7.06 -1.40
CA TYR A 18 -5.45 7.89 -1.27
C TYR A 18 -5.11 9.36 -0.99
N GLU A 19 -4.18 9.64 -0.08
CA GLU A 19 -3.78 11.02 0.19
C GLU A 19 -2.98 11.64 -0.96
N CYS A 20 -2.15 10.85 -1.66
CA CYS A 20 -1.54 11.31 -2.90
C CYS A 20 -2.61 11.74 -3.93
N MET A 21 -3.63 10.92 -4.15
CA MET A 21 -4.75 11.22 -5.04
C MET A 21 -5.50 12.49 -4.61
N LYS A 22 -5.83 12.63 -3.32
CA LYS A 22 -6.54 13.81 -2.78
C LYS A 22 -5.75 15.11 -2.93
N ASN A 23 -4.42 15.05 -2.82
CA ASN A 23 -3.54 16.22 -2.85
C ASN A 23 -2.93 16.47 -4.25
N GLY A 24 -3.38 15.74 -5.29
CA GLY A 24 -2.85 15.89 -6.64
C GLY A 24 -1.36 15.50 -6.78
N LYS A 25 -0.85 14.67 -5.86
CA LYS A 25 0.54 14.21 -5.84
C LYS A 25 0.66 12.88 -6.57
N THR A 26 1.66 12.76 -7.45
CA THR A 26 2.02 11.47 -8.07
C THR A 26 2.71 10.57 -7.05
N PRO A 27 2.19 9.36 -6.76
CA PRO A 27 2.85 8.44 -5.86
C PRO A 27 4.21 7.97 -6.39
N VAL A 28 5.15 7.77 -5.48
CA VAL A 28 6.52 7.30 -5.77
C VAL A 28 6.71 5.93 -5.10
N LEU A 29 7.25 4.95 -5.83
CA LEU A 29 7.31 3.56 -5.37
C LEU A 29 8.11 3.43 -4.06
N GLU A 30 9.21 4.17 -3.97
CA GLU A 30 10.15 4.19 -2.86
C GLU A 30 9.46 4.57 -1.53
N ASP A 31 8.39 5.36 -1.57
CA ASP A 31 7.67 5.81 -0.38
C ASP A 31 6.85 4.69 0.28
N PHE A 32 6.46 3.67 -0.47
CA PHE A 32 5.61 2.56 0.02
C PHE A 32 6.16 1.17 -0.32
N SER A 33 7.41 1.08 -0.76
CA SER A 33 8.11 -0.17 -1.00
C SER A 33 8.47 -0.91 0.30
N TRP A 34 9.00 -2.12 0.17
CA TRP A 34 9.35 -3.01 1.29
C TRP A 34 10.37 -2.41 2.28
N ASP A 35 11.21 -1.48 1.83
CA ASP A 35 12.13 -0.70 2.66
C ASP A 35 11.89 0.79 2.40
N SER A 36 10.93 1.35 3.13
CA SER A 36 10.45 2.71 2.97
C SER A 36 10.19 3.37 4.31
N LYS A 37 9.89 4.68 4.30
CA LYS A 37 9.48 5.40 5.51
C LYS A 37 8.18 4.85 6.11
N LEU A 38 7.32 4.22 5.30
CA LEU A 38 6.06 3.64 5.77
C LEU A 38 6.23 2.27 6.42
N MET A 39 7.19 1.48 5.93
CA MET A 39 7.42 0.11 6.40
C MET A 39 8.81 -0.39 6.07
N THR A 40 9.34 -1.24 6.96
CA THR A 40 10.54 -2.04 6.72
C THR A 40 10.19 -3.50 6.97
N ILE A 41 10.00 -4.26 5.90
CA ILE A 41 9.54 -5.66 5.92
C ILE A 41 10.28 -6.49 4.85
N PRO A 42 10.28 -7.83 4.95
CA PRO A 42 10.85 -8.66 3.90
C PRO A 42 10.20 -8.39 2.53
N LYS A 43 11.00 -8.20 1.49
CA LYS A 43 10.53 -7.93 0.12
C LYS A 43 9.47 -8.90 -0.36
N ARG A 44 9.65 -10.21 -0.09
CA ARG A 44 8.68 -11.24 -0.49
C ARG A 44 7.29 -11.00 0.13
N TYR A 45 7.24 -10.57 1.39
CA TYR A 45 5.97 -10.31 2.06
C TYR A 45 5.27 -9.07 1.48
N TRP A 46 6.04 -8.01 1.18
CA TRP A 46 5.52 -6.85 0.45
C TRP A 46 4.93 -7.25 -0.91
N MET A 47 5.59 -8.15 -1.65
CA MET A 47 5.08 -8.64 -2.94
C MET A 47 3.74 -9.36 -2.81
N GLU A 48 3.57 -10.22 -1.79
CA GLU A 48 2.28 -10.88 -1.52
C GLU A 48 1.17 -9.88 -1.18
N ILE A 49 1.50 -8.82 -0.42
CA ILE A 49 0.55 -7.75 -0.10
C ILE A 49 0.14 -7.00 -1.37
N VAL A 50 1.10 -6.58 -2.18
CA VAL A 50 0.84 -5.87 -3.44
C VAL A 50 0.05 -6.74 -4.41
N ALA A 51 0.41 -8.03 -4.56
CA ALA A 51 -0.36 -8.98 -5.36
C ALA A 51 -1.81 -9.09 -4.86
N THR A 52 -2.02 -9.20 -3.55
CA THR A 52 -3.35 -9.24 -2.95
C THR A 52 -4.16 -7.98 -3.27
N LEU A 53 -3.55 -6.80 -3.16
CA LEU A 53 -4.20 -5.52 -3.45
C LEU A 53 -4.62 -5.40 -4.92
N ILE A 54 -3.76 -5.85 -5.85
CA ILE A 54 -4.04 -5.86 -7.29
C ILE A 54 -5.15 -6.87 -7.62
N GLU A 55 -5.05 -8.11 -7.11
CA GLU A 55 -6.02 -9.18 -7.38
C GLU A 55 -7.42 -8.86 -6.82
N LYS A 56 -7.48 -8.09 -5.73
CA LYS A 56 -8.73 -7.56 -5.18
C LYS A 56 -9.23 -6.30 -5.88
N GLY A 57 -8.46 -5.75 -6.83
CA GLY A 57 -8.79 -4.54 -7.56
C GLY A 57 -8.75 -3.28 -6.70
N TYR A 58 -7.97 -3.27 -5.61
CA TYR A 58 -7.85 -2.11 -4.71
C TYR A 58 -6.81 -1.10 -5.16
N ILE A 59 -5.79 -1.54 -5.90
CA ILE A 59 -4.75 -0.68 -6.47
C ILE A 59 -4.47 -1.03 -7.93
N GLU A 60 -3.91 -0.07 -8.65
CA GLU A 60 -3.41 -0.18 -10.01
C GLU A 60 -1.95 0.31 -10.07
N GLY A 61 -1.32 0.09 -11.22
CA GLY A 61 0.04 0.55 -11.50
C GLY A 61 1.11 -0.54 -11.39
N PHE A 62 0.70 -1.81 -11.45
CA PHE A 62 1.55 -2.99 -11.31
C PHE A 62 1.00 -4.14 -12.16
N ALA A 63 1.90 -4.96 -12.71
CA ALA A 63 1.57 -6.21 -13.36
C ALA A 63 2.04 -7.40 -12.51
N ILE A 64 1.15 -8.38 -12.29
CA ILE A 64 1.52 -9.64 -11.62
C ILE A 64 1.94 -10.65 -12.66
N LEU A 65 3.19 -11.13 -12.56
CA LEU A 65 3.70 -12.20 -13.39
C LEU A 65 3.81 -13.48 -12.54
N ARG A 66 2.92 -14.44 -12.82
CA ARG A 66 2.96 -15.80 -12.26
C ARG A 66 3.43 -16.77 -13.35
N ASN A 67 4.71 -17.12 -13.37
CA ASN A 67 5.20 -18.10 -14.34
C ASN A 67 4.83 -19.52 -13.87
N ARG A 68 3.98 -20.23 -14.62
CA ARG A 68 3.55 -21.59 -14.28
C ARG A 68 4.54 -22.68 -14.70
N THR A 69 5.55 -22.35 -15.51
CA THR A 69 6.33 -23.35 -16.27
C THR A 69 7.80 -23.45 -15.86
N LYS A 70 8.29 -22.50 -15.07
CA LYS A 70 9.60 -22.56 -14.42
C LYS A 70 9.39 -22.20 -12.96
N ASP A 71 10.26 -22.68 -12.09
CA ASP A 71 10.29 -22.52 -10.62
C ASP A 71 10.44 -21.05 -10.14
N VAL A 72 9.81 -20.11 -10.83
CA VAL A 72 9.94 -18.67 -10.66
C VAL A 72 8.74 -18.22 -9.83
N GLY A 73 9.02 -17.78 -8.59
CA GLY A 73 8.03 -17.34 -7.61
C GLY A 73 7.19 -16.14 -8.06
N LEU A 74 6.47 -15.52 -7.12
CA LEU A 74 5.70 -14.29 -7.39
C LEU A 74 6.65 -13.18 -7.88
N TYR A 75 6.33 -12.54 -9.01
CA TYR A 75 6.98 -11.31 -9.50
C TYR A 75 5.97 -10.19 -9.67
N ILE A 76 6.37 -8.99 -9.26
CA ILE A 76 5.62 -7.75 -9.46
C ILE A 76 6.46 -6.85 -10.36
N GLU A 77 5.92 -6.51 -11.54
CA GLU A 77 6.47 -5.50 -12.43
C GLU A 77 5.73 -4.18 -12.22
N THR A 78 6.45 -3.06 -12.27
CA THR A 78 5.88 -1.73 -12.08
C THR A 78 5.34 -1.19 -13.39
N ASP A 79 4.12 -0.66 -13.37
CA ASP A 79 3.46 -0.05 -14.53
C ASP A 79 2.79 1.27 -14.13
N PRO A 80 3.57 2.30 -13.73
CA PRO A 80 3.01 3.55 -13.23
C PRO A 80 2.07 4.22 -14.24
N PRO A 81 1.02 4.94 -13.78
CA PRO A 81 0.90 5.52 -12.45
C PRO A 81 0.32 4.56 -11.38
N TYR A 82 0.93 4.54 -10.19
CA TYR A 82 0.37 3.85 -9.02
C TYR A 82 -0.86 4.59 -8.50
N LYS A 83 -1.97 3.88 -8.32
CA LYS A 83 -3.24 4.49 -7.91
C LYS A 83 -4.02 3.57 -6.99
N ILE A 84 -4.79 4.17 -6.08
CA ILE A 84 -5.88 3.49 -5.40
C ILE A 84 -7.12 3.55 -6.30
N THR A 85 -7.88 2.46 -6.37
CA THR A 85 -9.15 2.43 -7.12
C THR A 85 -10.32 2.90 -6.25
N TYR A 86 -11.50 3.08 -6.86
CA TYR A 86 -12.72 3.35 -6.11
C TYR A 86 -13.03 2.24 -5.07
N GLU A 87 -12.86 0.97 -5.46
CA GLU A 87 -13.03 -0.18 -4.55
C GLU A 87 -12.01 -0.16 -3.41
N GLY A 88 -10.75 0.22 -3.69
CA GLY A 88 -9.73 0.39 -2.67
C GLY A 88 -10.08 1.48 -1.66
N VAL A 89 -10.63 2.61 -2.12
CA VAL A 89 -11.13 3.70 -1.25
C VAL A 89 -12.31 3.21 -0.41
N GLY A 90 -13.25 2.48 -1.01
CA GLY A 90 -14.36 1.86 -0.29
C GLY A 90 -13.88 0.95 0.82
N TYR A 91 -12.97 0.03 0.49
CA TYR A 91 -12.37 -0.89 1.46
C TYR A 91 -11.64 -0.15 2.59
N LEU A 92 -10.81 0.85 2.25
CA LEU A 92 -10.07 1.67 3.22
C LEU A 92 -11.00 2.37 4.23
N ASN A 93 -12.14 2.89 3.78
CA ASN A 93 -13.02 3.73 4.59
C ASN A 93 -14.12 2.95 5.32
N THR A 94 -14.48 1.74 4.88
CA THR A 94 -15.65 1.01 5.39
C THR A 94 -15.32 -0.32 6.06
N ASN A 95 -14.10 -0.84 5.87
CA ASN A 95 -13.73 -2.13 6.44
C ASN A 95 -13.29 -1.99 7.91
N SER A 96 -13.87 -2.79 8.80
CA SER A 96 -13.56 -2.76 10.23
C SER A 96 -12.11 -3.10 10.58
N ARG A 97 -11.40 -3.86 9.74
CA ARG A 97 -9.96 -4.11 9.93
C ARG A 97 -9.13 -2.89 9.58
N MET A 98 -9.53 -2.12 8.57
CA MET A 98 -8.87 -0.86 8.21
C MET A 98 -9.08 0.22 9.27
N GLU A 99 -10.24 0.24 9.91
CA GLU A 99 -10.49 1.11 11.06
C GLU A 99 -9.57 0.78 12.24
N LYS A 100 -9.45 -0.50 12.61
CA LYS A 100 -8.48 -0.94 13.63
C LYS A 100 -7.04 -0.64 13.24
N ALA A 101 -6.69 -0.79 11.96
CA ALA A 101 -5.37 -0.49 11.46
C ALA A 101 -5.03 1.01 11.55
N LYS A 102 -6.00 1.88 11.24
CA LYS A 102 -5.92 3.32 11.42
C LYS A 102 -5.66 3.69 12.88
N GLU A 103 -6.45 3.14 13.80
CA GLU A 103 -6.29 3.36 15.24
C GLU A 103 -4.90 2.94 15.73
N PHE A 104 -4.42 1.77 15.29
CA PHE A 104 -3.10 1.27 15.64
C PHE A 104 -1.96 2.16 15.12
N CYS A 105 -2.05 2.63 13.88
CA CYS A 105 -1.02 3.46 13.26
C CYS A 105 -0.84 4.81 13.97
N GLY A 106 -1.94 5.41 14.42
CA GLY A 106 -1.93 6.62 15.25
C GLY A 106 -1.16 7.81 14.67
N GLN A 107 -0.74 8.72 15.56
CA GLN A 107 -0.13 10.00 15.18
C GLN A 107 1.25 9.88 14.54
N ALA A 108 2.04 8.87 14.92
CA ALA A 108 3.37 8.65 14.36
C ALA A 108 3.30 8.39 12.85
N PHE A 109 2.33 7.57 12.41
CA PHE A 109 2.09 7.35 10.99
C PHE A 109 1.60 8.60 10.27
N ILE A 110 0.70 9.38 10.87
CA ILE A 110 0.19 10.63 10.27
C ILE A 110 1.32 11.64 10.05
N ALA A 111 2.26 11.75 10.99
CA ALA A 111 3.43 12.62 10.85
C ALA A 111 4.33 12.20 9.68
N VAL A 112 4.62 10.90 9.55
CA VAL A 112 5.37 10.36 8.41
C VAL A 112 4.64 10.61 7.10
N LEU A 113 3.33 10.33 7.06
CA LEU A 113 2.52 10.51 5.87
C LEU A 113 2.46 11.98 5.45
N SER A 114 2.26 12.90 6.38
CA SER A 114 2.28 14.35 6.13
C SER A 114 3.61 14.81 5.54
N SER A 115 4.73 14.29 6.06
CA SER A 115 6.06 14.54 5.51
C SER A 115 6.22 14.00 4.09
N LEU A 116 5.68 12.81 3.81
CA LEU A 116 5.73 12.21 2.47
C LEU A 116 4.88 12.98 1.48
N ILE A 117 3.68 13.43 1.86
CA ILE A 117 2.81 14.20 0.96
C ILE A 117 3.35 15.63 0.76
N GLY A 118 3.96 16.22 1.78
CA GLY A 118 4.34 17.64 1.78
C GLY A 118 3.17 18.55 2.17
N SER A 119 2.24 18.03 2.95
CA SER A 119 1.00 18.70 3.38
C SER A 119 0.57 18.15 4.73
N ILE A 120 -0.10 18.96 5.55
CA ILE A 120 -0.68 18.50 6.83
C ILE A 120 -1.99 17.75 6.51
N ILE A 121 -2.14 16.55 7.07
CA ILE A 121 -3.26 15.62 6.79
C ILE A 121 -4.00 15.27 8.08
#